data_AF-A0A7S1BA24-F1
#
_entry.id   AF-A0A7S1BA24-F1
#
_cell.length_a   1.000
_cell.length_b   1.000
_cell.length_c   1.000
_cell.angle_alpha   90.00
_cell.angle_beta   90.00
_cell.angle_gamma   90.00
#
_symmetry.space_group_name_H-M   'P 1'
#
loop_
_entity.id
_entity.type
_entity.pdbx_description
1 polymer ?
#
loop_
_entity_poly.entity_id
_entity_poly.type
_entity_poly.pdbx_seq_one_letter_code
_entity_poly.pdbx_strand_id
1 'polypeptide(L)'
;ELFTSCPVGLDKSGVAFTAIDGDFCGKQQLGWMDYVALHSAILRVVLKTGPHFFSSNSYKNIDNMLKFAPEMCKTMVPCARYGEGCKELEESGLKFIEFLTPKLQEIVKKTFPGIGEPFSDGSLSSTISPKRCLEDKDCDDNNTCTMDKCKYDTTMRVGTCVYDKHKECCTSVGDCDDKNPCTLNNCRDNKCFYTSIKDCKTCISSKDCDDA
;
A
#
# COMPACT_ATOMS: atom_id res chain seq x y z
N GLU A 1 13.03 -21.12 -2.99
CA GLU A 1 11.90 -20.20 -3.23
C GLU A 1 12.45 -18.83 -3.57
N LEU A 2 11.78 -18.06 -4.42
CA LEU A 2 12.36 -16.84 -5.00
C LEU A 2 12.09 -15.59 -4.14
N PHE A 3 11.09 -15.64 -3.27
CA PHE A 3 10.71 -14.50 -2.44
C PHE A 3 10.76 -14.76 -0.96
N THR A 4 10.85 -15.99 -0.46
CA THR A 4 11.21 -16.31 0.95
C THR A 4 11.15 -17.81 1.22
N SER A 5 11.87 -18.25 2.27
CA SER A 5 11.70 -19.54 2.94
C SER A 5 10.95 -19.42 4.28
N CYS A 6 10.49 -18.22 4.64
CA CYS A 6 9.80 -17.95 5.90
C CYS A 6 8.34 -18.39 5.85
N PRO A 7 7.81 -18.92 6.96
CA PRO A 7 6.39 -19.23 7.08
C PRO A 7 5.53 -17.98 6.90
N VAL A 8 4.40 -18.16 6.23
CA VAL A 8 3.34 -17.15 6.05
C VAL A 8 2.95 -16.54 7.40
N GLY A 9 3.12 -15.22 7.54
CA GLY A 9 2.52 -14.44 8.61
C GLY A 9 1.09 -14.06 8.23
N LEU A 10 0.11 -14.47 9.02
CA LEU A 10 -1.28 -14.02 8.87
C LEU A 10 -1.47 -12.73 9.68
N ASP A 11 -2.05 -11.70 9.06
CA ASP A 11 -2.54 -10.54 9.80
C ASP A 11 -3.86 -10.86 10.52
N LYS A 12 -4.36 -9.91 11.32
CA LYS A 12 -5.63 -10.06 12.06
C LYS A 12 -6.86 -10.17 11.15
N SER A 13 -6.72 -9.86 9.87
CA SER A 13 -7.75 -9.95 8.84
C SER A 13 -7.70 -11.28 8.08
N GLY A 14 -6.76 -12.17 8.43
CA GLY A 14 -6.55 -13.44 7.75
C GLY A 14 -5.77 -13.34 6.44
N VAL A 15 -5.14 -12.19 6.16
CA VAL A 15 -4.32 -12.02 4.96
C VAL A 15 -2.92 -12.57 5.21
N ALA A 16 -2.55 -13.53 4.37
CA ALA A 16 -1.26 -14.20 4.36
C ALA A 16 -0.18 -13.33 3.70
N PHE A 17 0.90 -13.05 4.43
CA PHE A 17 2.07 -12.36 3.92
C PHE A 17 3.34 -13.11 4.25
N THR A 18 4.23 -13.21 3.27
CA THR A 18 5.60 -13.68 3.49
C THR A 18 6.56 -12.51 3.24
N ALA A 19 7.62 -12.40 4.03
CA ALA A 19 8.64 -11.36 3.83
C ALA A 19 9.28 -11.50 2.43
N ILE A 20 9.78 -10.43 1.82
CA ILE A 20 10.67 -10.53 0.65
C ILE A 20 12.06 -10.94 1.12
N ASP A 21 12.61 -11.97 0.49
CA ASP A 21 13.96 -12.47 0.70
C ASP A 21 14.97 -11.38 0.38
N GLY A 22 15.93 -11.17 1.28
CA GLY A 22 16.97 -10.15 1.11
C GLY A 22 17.78 -10.34 -0.18
N ASP A 23 17.83 -11.56 -0.73
CA ASP A 23 18.51 -11.87 -1.98
C ASP A 23 17.87 -11.18 -3.19
N PHE A 24 16.56 -10.86 -3.15
CA PHE A 24 15.90 -10.12 -4.23
C PHE A 24 16.54 -8.74 -4.46
N CYS A 25 17.00 -8.08 -3.39
CA CYS A 25 17.71 -6.80 -3.46
C CYS A 25 19.24 -6.98 -3.30
N GLY A 26 19.76 -8.17 -3.61
CA GLY A 26 21.20 -8.46 -3.57
C GLY A 26 21.81 -8.37 -2.18
N LYS A 27 21.07 -8.74 -1.13
CA LYS A 27 21.46 -8.65 0.29
C LYS A 27 21.71 -7.22 0.79
N GLN A 28 21.32 -6.21 0.02
CA GLN A 28 21.30 -4.83 0.51
C GLN A 28 20.18 -4.67 1.55
N GLN A 29 20.51 -4.00 2.65
CA GLN A 29 19.54 -3.69 3.68
C GLN A 29 18.71 -2.48 3.25
N LEU A 30 17.44 -2.69 2.91
CA LEU A 30 16.51 -1.61 2.61
C LEU A 30 16.11 -0.88 3.91
N GLY A 31 15.91 0.43 3.82
CA GLY A 31 15.22 1.17 4.86
C GLY A 31 13.76 0.72 4.98
N TRP A 32 13.15 0.86 6.16
CA TRP A 32 11.77 0.40 6.42
C TRP A 32 10.76 0.90 5.38
N MET A 33 10.84 2.19 5.04
CA MET A 33 9.92 2.79 4.07
C MET A 33 10.14 2.28 2.63
N ASP A 34 11.38 1.96 2.24
CA ASP A 34 11.69 1.36 0.94
C ASP A 34 11.20 -0.09 0.87
N TYR A 35 11.40 -0.84 1.96
CA TYR A 35 10.90 -2.20 2.10
C TYR A 35 9.38 -2.24 1.95
N VAL A 36 8.65 -1.38 2.66
CA VAL A 36 7.18 -1.30 2.59
C VAL A 36 6.71 -0.90 1.19
N ALA A 37 7.37 0.08 0.56
CA ALA A 37 7.05 0.49 -0.81
C ALA A 37 7.24 -0.65 -1.81
N LEU A 38 8.36 -1.38 -1.71
CA LEU A 38 8.66 -2.54 -2.54
C LEU A 38 7.64 -3.67 -2.34
N HIS A 39 7.29 -3.98 -1.09
CA HIS A 39 6.27 -5.00 -0.79
C HIS A 39 4.92 -4.65 -1.40
N SER A 40 4.48 -3.41 -1.21
CA SER A 40 3.21 -2.92 -1.78
C SER A 40 3.22 -2.99 -3.31
N ALA A 41 4.34 -2.61 -3.93
CA ALA A 41 4.52 -2.71 -5.38
C ALA A 41 4.39 -4.14 -5.90
N ILE A 42 5.11 -5.10 -5.29
CA ILE A 42 5.03 -6.52 -5.68
C ILE A 42 3.61 -7.04 -5.48
N LEU A 43 2.96 -6.70 -4.37
CA LEU A 43 1.59 -7.10 -4.10
C LEU A 43 0.63 -6.60 -5.21
N ARG A 44 0.74 -5.34 -5.63
CA ARG A 44 -0.10 -4.78 -6.72
C ARG A 44 0.09 -5.53 -8.04
N VAL A 45 1.32 -5.92 -8.36
CA VAL A 45 1.63 -6.74 -9.54
C VAL A 45 0.99 -8.12 -9.42
N VAL A 46 1.16 -8.79 -8.28
CA VAL A 46 0.62 -10.12 -8.01
C VAL A 46 -0.91 -10.13 -8.01
N LEU A 47 -1.56 -9.08 -7.49
CA LEU A 47 -3.01 -8.95 -7.52
C LEU A 47 -3.56 -8.89 -8.95
N LYS A 48 -2.81 -8.31 -9.90
CA LYS A 48 -3.20 -8.24 -11.31
C LYS A 48 -2.84 -9.48 -12.13
N THR A 49 -1.71 -10.11 -11.82
CA THR A 49 -1.15 -11.22 -12.62
C THR A 49 -1.39 -12.60 -12.03
N GLY A 50 -1.71 -12.68 -10.74
CA GLY A 50 -1.69 -13.92 -9.96
C GLY A 50 -0.31 -14.22 -9.36
N PRO A 51 -0.21 -15.24 -8.49
CA PRO A 51 1.02 -15.58 -7.74
C PRO A 51 2.07 -16.33 -8.58
N HIS A 52 2.00 -16.27 -9.91
CA HIS A 52 2.83 -17.10 -10.79
C HIS A 52 4.34 -16.87 -10.60
N PHE A 53 4.76 -15.63 -10.33
CA PHE A 53 6.17 -15.28 -10.15
C PHE A 53 6.85 -15.91 -8.93
N PHE A 54 6.07 -16.48 -8.01
CA PHE A 54 6.62 -17.18 -6.84
C PHE A 54 7.07 -18.61 -7.18
N SER A 55 6.65 -19.17 -8.32
CA SER A 55 7.02 -20.52 -8.75
C SER A 55 8.25 -20.50 -9.65
N SER A 56 9.24 -21.36 -9.37
CA SER A 56 10.40 -21.55 -10.25
C SER A 56 10.02 -22.03 -11.65
N ASN A 57 8.89 -22.75 -11.79
CA ASN A 57 8.38 -23.25 -13.07
C ASN A 57 7.88 -22.14 -14.01
N SER A 58 7.73 -20.92 -13.50
CA SER A 58 7.33 -19.75 -14.28
C SER A 58 8.46 -19.21 -15.16
N TYR A 59 9.69 -19.66 -14.94
CA TYR A 59 10.90 -19.14 -15.56
C TYR A 59 11.53 -20.17 -16.51
N LYS A 60 12.09 -19.70 -17.62
CA LYS A 60 12.92 -20.52 -18.53
C LYS A 60 14.19 -21.00 -17.83
N ASN A 61 14.79 -20.11 -17.03
CA ASN A 61 15.97 -20.37 -16.21
C ASN A 61 15.91 -19.46 -14.98
N ILE A 62 15.69 -20.07 -13.82
CA ILE A 62 15.53 -19.35 -12.54
C ILE A 62 16.83 -18.68 -12.09
N ASP A 63 17.99 -19.28 -12.35
CA ASP A 63 19.29 -18.76 -11.91
C ASP A 63 19.65 -17.44 -12.61
N ASN A 64 19.31 -17.32 -13.89
CA ASN A 64 19.51 -16.09 -14.63
C ASN A 64 18.58 -14.97 -14.12
N MET A 65 17.35 -15.32 -13.75
CA MET A 65 16.42 -14.37 -13.14
C MET A 65 16.92 -13.93 -11.76
N LEU A 66 17.42 -14.84 -10.92
CA LEU A 66 17.96 -14.50 -9.60
C LEU A 66 19.14 -13.53 -9.68
N LYS A 67 19.97 -13.61 -10.74
CA LYS A 67 21.03 -12.63 -11.00
C LYS A 67 20.49 -11.26 -11.43
N PHE A 68 19.31 -11.23 -12.04
CA PHE A 68 18.65 -10.01 -12.49
C PHE A 68 17.78 -9.35 -11.40
N ALA A 69 17.32 -10.13 -10.41
CA ALA A 69 16.46 -9.66 -9.33
C ALA A 69 16.96 -8.37 -8.62
N PRO A 70 18.26 -8.21 -8.30
CA PRO A 70 18.75 -6.98 -7.68
C PRO A 70 18.53 -5.72 -8.54
N GLU A 71 18.65 -5.84 -9.86
CA GLU A 71 18.40 -4.73 -10.78
C GLU A 71 16.90 -4.38 -10.84
N MET A 72 16.03 -5.40 -10.80
CA MET A 72 14.60 -5.18 -10.67
C MET A 72 14.26 -4.47 -9.35
N CYS A 73 14.81 -4.92 -8.21
CA CYS A 73 14.61 -4.24 -6.93
C CYS A 73 15.04 -2.76 -6.99
N LYS A 74 16.23 -2.51 -7.52
CA LYS A 74 16.82 -1.17 -7.65
C LYS A 74 15.96 -0.21 -8.49
N THR A 75 15.28 -0.72 -9.51
CA THR A 75 14.39 0.08 -10.37
C THR A 75 12.97 0.20 -9.81
N MET A 76 12.47 -0.82 -9.11
CA MET A 76 11.14 -0.81 -8.49
C MET A 76 11.04 0.18 -7.32
N VAL A 77 12.02 0.21 -6.42
CA VAL A 77 11.97 1.04 -5.20
C VAL A 77 11.74 2.54 -5.50
N PRO A 78 12.54 3.22 -6.34
CA PRO A 78 12.35 4.65 -6.59
C PRO A 78 11.01 4.95 -7.29
N CYS A 79 10.57 4.09 -8.21
CA CYS A 79 9.32 4.30 -8.91
C CYS A 79 8.11 4.04 -8.00
N ALA A 80 8.15 2.99 -7.19
CA ALA A 80 7.10 2.66 -6.24
C ALA A 80 6.97 3.70 -5.12
N ARG A 81 8.10 4.29 -4.69
CA ARG A 81 8.13 5.20 -3.55
C ARG A 81 7.92 6.65 -3.94
N TYR A 82 8.59 7.10 -4.99
CA TYR A 82 8.65 8.51 -5.37
C TYR A 82 8.04 8.78 -6.75
N GLY A 83 7.74 7.74 -7.54
CA GLY A 83 7.38 7.92 -8.95
C GLY A 83 8.55 8.38 -9.82
N GLU A 84 9.78 8.19 -9.34
CA GLU A 84 11.02 8.51 -10.05
C GLU A 84 11.65 7.26 -10.65
N GLY A 85 12.45 7.39 -11.70
CA GLY A 85 13.13 6.24 -12.32
C GLY A 85 12.17 5.21 -12.95
N CYS A 86 10.92 5.60 -13.23
CA CYS A 86 9.91 4.69 -13.75
C CYS A 86 10.17 4.25 -15.19
N LYS A 87 10.98 4.99 -15.95
CA LYS A 87 11.41 4.57 -17.29
C LYS A 87 12.33 3.36 -17.22
N GLU A 88 13.30 3.41 -16.33
CA GLU A 88 14.24 2.32 -16.06
C GLU A 88 13.49 1.09 -15.54
N LEU A 89 12.46 1.28 -14.72
CA LEU A 89 11.57 0.20 -14.31
C LEU A 89 10.84 -0.44 -15.49
N GLU A 90 10.25 0.36 -16.39
CA GLU A 90 9.54 -0.19 -17.55
C GLU A 90 10.47 -0.99 -18.47
N GLU A 91 11.67 -0.47 -18.73
CA GLU A 91 12.72 -1.18 -19.48
C GLU A 91 13.15 -2.47 -18.76
N SER A 92 13.29 -2.42 -17.44
CA SER A 92 13.58 -3.59 -16.59
C SER A 92 12.43 -4.61 -16.63
N GLY A 93 11.18 -4.15 -16.67
CA GLY A 93 9.97 -4.97 -16.81
C GLY A 93 9.92 -5.72 -18.15
N LEU A 94 10.28 -5.06 -19.25
CA LEU A 94 10.40 -5.71 -20.55
C LEU A 94 11.47 -6.82 -20.53
N LYS A 95 12.64 -6.54 -19.95
CA LYS A 95 13.71 -7.55 -19.78
C LYS A 95 13.27 -8.70 -18.88
N PHE A 96 12.54 -8.41 -17.80
CA PHE A 96 12.02 -9.42 -16.88
C PHE A 96 11.15 -10.45 -17.60
N ILE A 97 10.29 -10.00 -18.52
CA ILE A 97 9.42 -10.88 -19.33
C ILE A 97 10.25 -11.91 -20.11
N GLU A 98 11.45 -11.58 -20.57
CA GLU A 98 12.30 -12.49 -21.34
C GLU A 98 12.70 -13.75 -20.56
N PHE A 99 12.82 -13.65 -19.23
CA PHE A 99 13.12 -14.77 -18.34
C PHE A 99 11.93 -15.72 -18.12
N LEU A 100 10.70 -15.29 -18.42
CA LEU A 100 9.48 -16.06 -18.18
C LEU A 100 9.24 -17.10 -19.27
N THR A 101 8.51 -18.17 -18.94
CA THR A 101 7.99 -19.14 -19.91
C THR A 101 7.04 -18.48 -20.92
N PRO A 102 6.93 -18.97 -22.18
CA PRO A 102 6.09 -18.35 -23.21
C PRO A 102 4.64 -18.10 -22.77
N LYS A 103 4.04 -19.07 -22.06
CA LYS A 103 2.68 -18.95 -21.52
C LYS A 103 2.55 -17.75 -20.56
N LEU A 104 3.52 -17.56 -19.67
CA LEU A 104 3.47 -16.47 -18.71
C LEU A 104 3.81 -15.12 -19.36
N GLN A 105 4.65 -15.11 -20.40
CA GLN A 105 4.87 -13.90 -21.20
C GLN A 105 3.57 -13.36 -21.80
N GLU A 106 2.72 -14.24 -22.34
CA GLU A 106 1.41 -13.84 -22.87
C GLU A 106 0.49 -13.27 -21.78
N ILE A 107 0.44 -13.93 -20.61
CA ILE A 107 -0.34 -13.44 -19.46
C ILE A 107 0.12 -12.03 -19.07
N VAL A 108 1.42 -11.84 -18.88
CA VAL A 108 1.98 -10.55 -18.44
C VAL A 108 1.72 -9.45 -19.47
N LYS A 109 1.95 -9.72 -20.77
CA LYS A 109 1.69 -8.74 -21.84
C LYS A 109 0.21 -8.39 -21.97
N LYS A 110 -0.69 -9.34 -21.72
CA LYS A 110 -2.14 -9.10 -21.71
C LYS A 110 -2.57 -8.30 -20.48
N THR A 111 -1.99 -8.58 -19.31
CA THR A 111 -2.28 -7.85 -18.07
C THR A 111 -1.72 -6.44 -18.10
N PHE A 112 -0.56 -6.23 -18.73
CA PHE A 112 0.14 -4.96 -18.83
C PHE A 112 0.32 -4.53 -20.29
N PRO A 113 -0.74 -4.10 -20.98
CA PRO A 113 -0.66 -3.69 -22.38
C PRO A 113 0.20 -2.43 -22.60
N GLY A 114 0.42 -1.62 -21.56
CA GLY A 114 1.25 -0.41 -21.58
C GLY A 114 2.68 -0.61 -21.06
N ILE A 115 3.12 -1.85 -20.82
CA ILE A 115 4.48 -2.09 -20.31
C ILE A 115 5.53 -1.58 -21.31
N GLY A 116 6.54 -0.86 -20.81
CA GLY A 116 7.51 -0.13 -21.62
C GLY A 116 7.29 1.39 -21.62
N GLU A 117 6.06 1.85 -21.37
CA GLU A 117 5.69 3.26 -21.42
C GLU A 117 5.31 3.79 -20.03
N PRO A 118 6.15 4.65 -19.40
CA PRO A 118 5.94 5.10 -18.03
C PRO A 118 4.60 5.79 -17.82
N PHE A 119 3.89 5.42 -16.76
CA PHE A 119 2.59 5.97 -16.35
C PHE A 119 1.45 5.83 -17.39
N SER A 120 1.66 5.11 -18.48
CA SER A 120 0.58 4.79 -19.42
C SER A 120 -0.41 3.80 -18.79
N ASP A 121 -1.65 3.80 -19.27
CA ASP A 121 -2.64 2.84 -18.83
C ASP A 121 -2.16 1.41 -19.10
N GLY A 122 -2.27 0.54 -18.10
CA GLY A 122 -1.76 -0.82 -18.18
C GLY A 122 -0.22 -0.94 -18.16
N SER A 123 0.53 0.08 -17.78
CA SER A 123 1.98 -0.03 -17.54
C SER A 123 2.32 -0.63 -16.17
N LEU A 124 3.58 -1.04 -15.99
CA LEU A 124 4.07 -1.55 -14.72
C LEU A 124 4.17 -0.42 -13.68
N SER A 125 4.72 0.71 -14.12
CA SER A 125 4.89 1.93 -13.33
C SER A 125 3.56 2.50 -12.86
N SER A 126 2.53 2.59 -13.72
CA SER A 126 1.19 3.05 -13.29
C SER A 126 0.54 2.12 -12.27
N THR A 127 0.93 0.84 -12.27
CA THR A 127 0.44 -0.15 -11.31
C THR A 127 1.14 -0.04 -9.96
N ILE A 128 2.45 0.20 -9.94
CA ILE A 128 3.23 0.16 -8.69
C ILE A 128 3.50 1.53 -8.08
N SER A 129 3.49 2.59 -8.87
CA SER A 129 3.72 3.94 -8.36
C SER A 129 2.60 4.35 -7.38
N PRO A 130 2.82 5.33 -6.50
CA PRO A 130 1.75 5.93 -5.74
C PRO A 130 0.64 6.41 -6.70
N LYS A 131 -0.63 6.40 -6.25
CA LYS A 131 -1.72 7.00 -7.03
C LYS A 131 -1.35 8.45 -7.26
N ARG A 132 -1.02 8.75 -8.51
CA ARG A 132 -0.60 10.08 -8.95
C ARG A 132 -1.87 10.88 -9.26
N CYS A 133 -1.88 12.13 -8.86
CA CYS A 133 -3.02 13.02 -8.99
C CYS A 133 -2.60 14.30 -9.68
N LEU A 134 -3.50 14.93 -10.41
CA LEU A 134 -3.34 16.29 -10.90
C LEU A 134 -4.13 17.27 -10.04
N GLU A 135 -5.21 16.80 -9.44
CA GLU A 135 -6.10 17.55 -8.56
C GLU A 135 -6.67 16.64 -7.45
N ASP A 136 -7.20 17.26 -6.40
CA ASP A 136 -7.72 16.55 -5.21
C ASP A 136 -8.77 15.48 -5.57
N LYS A 137 -9.60 15.72 -6.59
CA LYS A 137 -10.62 14.76 -7.03
C LYS A 137 -10.04 13.43 -7.52
N ASP A 138 -8.80 13.43 -8.03
CA ASP A 138 -8.15 12.20 -8.49
C ASP A 138 -7.77 11.29 -7.32
N CYS A 139 -7.75 11.86 -6.11
CA CYS A 139 -7.39 11.14 -4.91
C CYS A 139 -8.54 10.41 -4.23
N ASP A 140 -9.79 10.59 -4.67
CA ASP A 140 -10.96 9.95 -4.07
C ASP A 140 -10.73 8.47 -3.77
N ASP A 141 -10.69 8.12 -2.48
CA ASP A 141 -10.57 6.75 -1.96
C ASP A 141 -11.92 6.17 -1.51
N ASN A 142 -13.03 6.87 -1.78
CA ASN A 142 -14.39 6.58 -1.32
C ASN A 142 -14.54 6.52 0.21
N ASN A 143 -13.56 7.00 0.98
CA ASN A 143 -13.65 7.08 2.42
C ASN A 143 -14.09 8.49 2.83
N THR A 144 -15.36 8.64 3.21
CA THR A 144 -15.89 9.93 3.65
C THR A 144 -15.22 10.49 4.92
N CYS A 145 -14.41 9.68 5.62
CA CYS A 145 -13.62 10.11 6.77
C CYS A 145 -12.21 10.61 6.46
N THR A 146 -11.82 10.67 5.20
CA THR A 146 -10.55 11.25 4.78
C THR A 146 -10.79 12.54 3.98
N MET A 147 -9.86 13.47 4.12
CA MET A 147 -9.70 14.58 3.20
C MET A 147 -8.65 14.18 2.18
N ASP A 148 -9.12 13.95 0.97
CA ASP A 148 -8.30 13.40 -0.10
C ASP A 148 -7.64 14.56 -0.84
N LYS A 149 -6.34 14.73 -0.62
CA LYS A 149 -5.58 15.85 -1.17
C LYS A 149 -4.52 15.38 -2.13
N CYS A 150 -4.42 16.10 -3.23
CA CYS A 150 -3.32 15.96 -4.15
C CYS A 150 -2.15 16.84 -3.71
N LYS A 151 -1.11 16.23 -3.14
CA LYS A 151 0.14 16.91 -2.82
C LYS A 151 0.96 17.06 -4.10
N TYR A 152 0.75 18.16 -4.81
CA TYR A 152 1.36 18.44 -6.11
C TYR A 152 2.88 18.67 -6.02
N ASP A 153 3.64 17.97 -6.85
CA ASP A 153 5.07 18.23 -7.08
C ASP A 153 5.24 19.02 -8.39
N THR A 154 5.72 20.26 -8.27
CA THR A 154 5.90 21.16 -9.41
C THR A 154 7.06 20.77 -10.32
N THR A 155 8.01 19.98 -9.84
CA THR A 155 9.16 19.50 -10.65
C THR A 155 8.74 18.37 -11.57
N MET A 156 7.85 17.49 -11.10
CA MET A 156 7.35 16.33 -11.85
C MET A 156 6.03 16.60 -12.60
N ARG A 157 5.42 17.78 -12.38
CA ARG A 157 4.10 18.19 -12.90
C ARG A 157 2.97 17.21 -12.57
N VAL A 158 3.03 16.65 -11.36
CA VAL A 158 2.12 15.61 -10.88
C VAL A 158 2.22 15.51 -9.35
N GLY A 159 1.12 15.19 -8.69
CA GLY A 159 1.07 15.04 -7.23
C GLY A 159 0.90 13.60 -6.77
N THR A 160 0.97 13.43 -5.45
CA THR A 160 0.68 12.17 -4.76
C THR A 160 -0.50 12.36 -3.83
N CYS A 161 -1.37 11.35 -3.76
CA CYS A 161 -2.52 11.40 -2.87
C CYS A 161 -2.12 11.27 -1.40
N VAL A 162 -2.66 12.17 -0.59
CA VAL A 162 -2.52 12.21 0.87
C VAL A 162 -3.92 12.21 1.46
N TYR A 163 -4.11 11.38 2.49
CA TYR A 163 -5.41 11.11 3.11
C TYR A 163 -5.36 11.53 4.58
N ASP A 164 -5.81 12.74 4.88
CA ASP A 164 -5.85 13.24 6.26
C ASP A 164 -7.17 12.85 6.91
N LYS A 165 -7.15 12.28 8.12
CA LYS A 165 -8.39 11.97 8.86
C LYS A 165 -9.17 13.25 9.13
N HIS A 166 -10.43 13.30 8.71
CA HIS A 166 -11.32 14.41 9.01
C HIS A 166 -11.60 14.46 10.53
N LYS A 167 -11.33 15.60 11.17
CA LYS A 167 -11.32 15.74 12.64
C LYS A 167 -12.66 15.40 13.31
N GLU A 168 -13.77 15.62 12.61
CA GLU A 168 -15.12 15.34 13.12
C GLU A 168 -15.63 13.95 12.73
N CYS A 169 -14.77 13.15 12.09
CA CYS A 169 -15.14 11.85 11.56
C CYS A 169 -14.73 10.71 12.48
N CYS A 170 -15.64 9.75 12.61
CA CYS A 170 -15.43 8.53 13.38
C CYS A 170 -15.70 7.31 12.52
N THR A 171 -14.96 6.24 12.75
CA THR A 171 -15.27 4.91 12.19
C THR A 171 -15.62 3.91 13.28
N SER A 172 -15.37 4.28 14.54
CA SER A 172 -15.68 3.51 15.73
C SER A 172 -16.09 4.44 16.88
N VAL A 173 -16.75 3.87 17.90
CA VAL A 173 -17.11 4.59 19.12
C VAL A 173 -15.89 5.19 19.83
N GLY A 174 -14.73 4.52 19.76
CA GLY A 174 -13.49 4.99 20.39
C GLY A 174 -12.92 6.26 19.76
N ASP A 175 -13.27 6.58 18.52
CA ASP A 175 -12.87 7.85 17.88
C ASP A 175 -13.57 9.07 18.48
N CYS A 176 -14.69 8.84 19.18
CA CYS A 176 -15.56 9.88 19.73
C CYS A 176 -15.35 10.07 21.23
N ASP A 177 -14.16 9.81 21.78
CA ASP A 177 -13.93 10.06 23.20
C ASP A 177 -13.81 11.57 23.50
N ASP A 178 -14.89 12.15 24.03
CA ASP A 178 -14.94 13.55 24.50
C ASP A 178 -14.33 13.74 25.90
N LYS A 179 -13.83 12.67 26.52
CA LYS A 179 -13.30 12.62 27.88
C LYS A 179 -14.30 13.02 28.96
N ASN A 180 -15.59 13.03 28.63
CA ASN A 180 -16.64 13.31 29.59
C ASN A 180 -17.25 11.98 30.06
N PRO A 181 -17.06 11.58 31.32
CA PRO A 181 -17.62 10.31 31.82
C PRO A 181 -19.15 10.33 31.92
N CYS A 182 -19.79 11.50 31.75
CA CYS A 182 -21.25 11.66 31.77
C CYS A 182 -21.91 11.66 30.39
N THR A 183 -21.17 11.31 29.34
CA THR A 183 -21.70 11.15 27.99
C THR A 183 -21.44 9.73 27.48
N LEU A 184 -22.41 9.18 26.76
CA LEU A 184 -22.22 7.99 25.95
C LEU A 184 -21.80 8.40 24.55
N ASN A 185 -20.55 8.08 24.24
CA ASN A 185 -19.95 8.32 22.93
C ASN A 185 -20.54 7.33 21.92
N ASN A 186 -21.00 7.84 20.79
CA ASN A 186 -21.53 7.05 19.70
C ASN A 186 -20.94 7.56 18.39
N CYS A 187 -20.65 6.63 17.49
CA CYS A 187 -20.33 6.97 16.11
C CYS A 187 -21.51 6.57 15.22
N ARG A 188 -22.13 7.52 14.53
CA ARG A 188 -23.25 7.27 13.61
C ARG A 188 -23.06 8.12 12.36
N ASP A 189 -23.27 7.54 11.19
CA ASP A 189 -23.13 8.24 9.90
C ASP A 189 -21.80 9.02 9.80
N ASN A 190 -20.72 8.39 10.26
CA ASN A 190 -19.37 8.95 10.30
C ASN A 190 -19.23 10.23 11.14
N LYS A 191 -20.14 10.48 12.08
CA LYS A 191 -20.11 11.62 13.00
C LYS A 191 -20.24 11.16 14.45
N CYS A 192 -19.57 11.88 15.33
CA CYS A 192 -19.68 11.66 16.76
C CYS A 192 -20.98 12.24 17.32
N PHE A 193 -21.69 11.41 18.07
CA PHE A 193 -22.89 11.77 18.83
C PHE A 193 -22.65 11.47 20.30
N TYR A 194 -23.03 12.43 21.15
CA TYR A 194 -22.83 12.36 22.59
C TYR A 194 -24.20 12.37 23.26
N THR A 195 -24.55 11.27 23.94
CA THR A 195 -25.82 11.19 24.67
C THR A 195 -25.56 11.40 26.15
N SER A 196 -26.14 12.45 26.74
CA SER A 196 -26.01 12.72 28.16
C SER A 196 -26.63 11.61 29.00
N ILE A 197 -25.89 11.11 29.99
CA ILE A 197 -26.41 10.16 30.97
C ILE A 197 -27.21 10.94 32.01
N LYS A 198 -28.50 10.61 32.14
CA LYS A 198 -29.39 11.26 33.11
C LYS A 198 -28.89 10.99 34.54
N ASP A 199 -28.96 12.02 35.38
CA ASP A 199 -28.53 11.97 36.79
C ASP A 199 -27.04 11.62 36.99
N CYS A 200 -26.22 11.76 35.93
CA CYS A 200 -24.78 11.54 36.03
C CYS A 200 -24.11 12.64 36.85
N LYS A 201 -23.30 12.21 37.82
CA LYS A 201 -22.43 13.08 38.61
C LYS A 201 -20.99 12.75 38.27
N THR A 202 -20.23 13.75 37.84
CA THR A 202 -18.79 13.61 37.72
C THR A 202 -18.17 13.70 39.11
N CYS A 203 -17.30 12.78 39.47
CA CYS A 203 -16.50 12.94 40.67
C CYS A 203 -15.42 13.98 40.39
N ILE A 204 -15.59 15.20 40.91
CA ILE A 204 -14.60 16.28 40.74
C ILE A 204 -13.54 16.20 41.86
N SER A 205 -13.89 15.55 42.97
CA SER A 205 -13.03 15.24 44.09
C SER A 205 -13.31 13.83 44.64
N SER A 206 -12.38 13.29 45.43
CA SER A 206 -12.56 11.99 46.10
C SER A 206 -13.75 11.93 47.05
N LYS A 207 -14.35 13.07 47.41
CA LYS A 207 -15.56 13.13 48.24
C LYS A 207 -16.85 12.90 47.46
N ASP A 208 -16.78 12.89 46.13
CA ASP A 208 -17.94 12.80 45.24
C ASP A 208 -18.18 11.36 44.72
N CYS A 209 -17.25 10.45 44.99
CA CYS A 209 -17.32 9.03 44.64
C CYS A 209 -17.57 8.22 45.93
N ASP A 210 -18.79 7.70 46.10
CA ASP A 210 -19.10 6.74 47.16
C ASP A 210 -18.58 5.35 46.73
N ASP A 211 -17.50 4.87 47.36
CA ASP A 211 -17.10 3.46 47.34
C ASP A 211 -18.07 2.67 48.24
N ALA A 212 -19.32 2.51 47.80
CA ALA A 212 -20.33 1.67 48.45
C ALA A 212 -20.30 0.22 47.92
#